data_AF-A0A9P0FFM0-F1
#
_entry.id   AF-A0A9P0FFM0-F1
#
_cell.length_a   1.000
_cell.length_b   1.000
_cell.length_c   1.000
_cell.angle_alpha   90.00
_cell.angle_beta   90.00
_cell.angle_gamma   90.00
#
_symmetry.space_group_name_H-M   'P 1'
#
loop_
_entity.id
_entity.type
_entity.pdbx_description
1 polymer ?
#
loop_
_entity_poly.entity_id
_entity_poly.type
_entity_poly.pdbx_seq_one_letter_code
_entity_poly.pdbx_strand_id
1 'polypeptide(L)'
;MQITDGVSSIRGFAGISAASDRCQKMLTFWLLITALSLSNAFLVSTVNARDAWEKPGCHKVGHTRKISIPDCVEFPITTNACRGYCESWAIPSNFKASPNQPVTSVGQCCNIMETEPVEAKVLCVDGIRVLTFKSAVTCSCYHCKKD
;
A
#
# COMPACT_ATOMS: atom_id res chain seq x y z
N MET A 1 3.74 27.26 68.54
CA MET A 1 4.99 27.86 69.04
C MET A 1 6.13 26.98 68.57
N GLN A 2 7.14 27.58 67.95
CA GLN A 2 8.29 26.92 67.34
C GLN A 2 9.21 26.24 68.38
N ILE A 3 10.23 25.54 67.84
CA ILE A 3 11.60 25.34 68.35
C ILE A 3 11.81 23.95 69.02
N THR A 4 12.37 22.97 68.28
CA THR A 4 13.81 22.55 68.21
C THR A 4 14.25 21.82 69.49
N ASP A 5 15.23 20.93 69.63
CA ASP A 5 16.36 20.29 68.93
C ASP A 5 16.43 18.89 69.61
N GLY A 6 17.02 17.80 69.14
CA GLY A 6 18.34 17.64 68.54
C GLY A 6 19.04 16.46 69.22
N VAL A 7 19.29 15.42 68.41
CA VAL A 7 20.58 14.73 68.25
C VAL A 7 21.14 13.78 69.34
N SER A 8 21.65 12.67 68.80
CA SER A 8 22.78 11.80 69.22
C SER A 8 22.43 10.52 69.99
N SER A 9 22.45 9.34 69.35
CA SER A 9 23.62 8.61 68.80
C SER A 9 24.16 7.63 69.83
N ILE A 10 24.13 6.31 69.57
CA ILE A 10 25.35 5.47 69.51
C ILE A 10 25.17 4.32 68.49
N ARG A 11 26.16 4.31 67.59
CA ARG A 11 26.60 3.32 66.59
C ARG A 11 26.53 1.85 67.00
N GLY A 12 26.29 1.02 65.97
CA GLY A 12 27.20 -0.08 65.66
C GLY A 12 26.50 -1.39 65.32
N PHE A 13 26.48 -1.75 64.03
CA PHE A 13 27.00 -3.05 63.56
C PHE A 13 27.16 -2.96 62.03
N ALA A 14 28.41 -2.78 61.62
CA ALA A 14 28.85 -2.93 60.25
C ALA A 14 28.79 -4.41 59.87
N GLY A 15 28.25 -4.75 58.70
CA GLY A 15 28.49 -6.10 58.15
C GLY A 15 27.43 -6.75 57.27
N ILE A 16 26.60 -6.04 56.49
CA ILE A 16 25.91 -6.66 55.34
C ILE A 16 25.75 -5.61 54.21
N SER A 17 26.82 -5.19 53.53
CA SER A 17 26.70 -4.12 52.51
C SER A 17 27.29 -4.42 51.13
N ALA A 18 27.66 -5.66 50.80
CA ALA A 18 28.34 -5.94 49.52
C ALA A 18 27.71 -7.02 48.61
N ALA A 19 26.71 -7.76 49.12
CA ALA A 19 26.04 -8.84 48.36
C ALA A 19 24.68 -8.41 47.76
N SER A 20 24.03 -7.38 48.32
CA SER A 20 22.68 -6.95 47.92
C SER A 20 22.67 -6.05 46.68
N ASP A 21 23.66 -5.15 46.51
CA ASP A 21 23.72 -4.21 45.39
C ASP A 21 24.06 -4.86 44.04
N ARG A 22 24.77 -5.99 44.05
CA ARG A 22 25.17 -6.68 42.81
C ARG A 22 24.00 -7.44 42.18
N CYS A 23 23.15 -8.03 43.01
CA CYS A 23 21.95 -8.75 42.58
C CYS A 23 20.85 -7.77 42.13
N GLN A 24 20.68 -6.66 42.86
CA GLN A 24 19.72 -5.59 42.50
C GLN A 24 20.04 -5.00 41.12
N LYS A 25 21.32 -4.70 40.85
CA LYS A 25 21.77 -4.16 39.56
C LYS A 25 21.60 -5.15 38.41
N MET A 26 21.88 -6.43 38.63
CA MET A 26 21.68 -7.48 37.61
C MET A 26 20.19 -7.69 37.28
N LEU A 27 19.31 -7.68 38.28
CA LEU A 27 17.87 -7.84 38.06
C LEU A 27 17.29 -6.65 37.28
N THR A 28 17.70 -5.42 37.61
CA THR A 28 17.29 -4.23 36.85
C THR A 28 17.81 -4.23 35.43
N PHE A 29 19.02 -4.72 35.20
CA PHE A 29 19.61 -4.78 33.85
C PHE A 29 18.91 -5.83 32.98
N TRP A 30 18.58 -7.00 33.56
CA TRP A 30 17.79 -8.03 32.89
C TRP A 30 16.37 -7.55 32.55
N LEU A 31 15.70 -6.85 33.47
CA LEU A 31 14.37 -6.29 33.23
C LEU A 31 14.38 -5.18 32.15
N LEU A 32 15.45 -4.39 32.07
CA LEU A 32 15.61 -3.38 31.01
C LEU A 32 15.88 -4.04 29.65
N ILE A 33 16.67 -5.11 29.59
CA ILE A 33 16.94 -5.86 28.35
C ILE A 33 15.68 -6.56 27.84
N THR A 34 14.88 -7.16 28.73
CA THR A 34 13.60 -7.79 28.32
C THR A 34 12.56 -6.75 27.91
N ALA A 35 12.53 -5.58 28.55
CA ALA A 35 11.66 -4.48 28.12
C ALA A 35 12.05 -3.92 26.74
N LEU A 36 13.36 -3.76 26.47
CA LEU A 36 13.89 -3.31 25.18
C LEU A 36 13.67 -4.34 24.05
N SER A 37 13.71 -5.63 24.35
CA SER A 37 13.42 -6.68 23.36
C SER A 37 11.93 -6.84 23.06
N LEU A 38 11.05 -6.64 24.05
CA LEU A 38 9.60 -6.66 23.87
C LEU A 38 9.07 -5.45 23.07
N SER A 39 9.75 -4.29 23.12
CA SER A 39 9.38 -3.13 22.29
C SER A 39 9.65 -3.30 20.79
N ASN A 40 10.55 -4.21 20.39
CA ASN A 40 10.90 -4.43 18.99
C ASN A 40 10.08 -5.54 18.29
N ALA A 41 9.15 -6.20 18.99
CA ALA A 41 8.36 -7.30 18.44
C ALA A 41 7.09 -6.85 17.66
N PHE A 42 6.85 -5.55 17.51
CA PHE A 42 5.61 -5.02 16.92
C PHE A 42 5.85 -4.03 15.76
N LEU A 43 6.75 -4.36 14.84
CA LEU A 43 6.74 -3.75 13.51
C LEU A 43 5.90 -4.64 12.58
N VAL A 44 4.58 -4.51 12.70
CA VAL A 44 3.65 -5.04 11.70
C VAL A 44 3.82 -4.18 10.45
N SER A 45 4.47 -4.73 9.42
CA SER A 45 4.52 -4.12 8.10
C SER A 45 3.11 -4.03 7.53
N THR A 46 2.46 -2.87 7.65
CA THR A 46 1.22 -2.57 6.94
C THR A 46 1.55 -2.42 5.46
N VAL A 47 1.48 -3.52 4.70
CA VAL A 47 1.55 -3.46 3.24
C VAL A 47 0.30 -2.72 2.78
N ASN A 48 0.46 -1.47 2.32
CA ASN A 48 -0.63 -0.72 1.72
C ASN A 48 -1.12 -1.48 0.48
N ALA A 49 -2.30 -2.09 0.55
CA ALA A 49 -2.93 -2.80 -0.57
C ALA A 49 -3.21 -1.91 -1.79
N ARG A 50 -2.99 -0.58 -1.68
CA ARG A 50 -3.18 0.41 -2.74
C ARG A 50 -2.20 0.23 -3.90
N ASP A 51 -1.07 -0.43 -3.68
CA ASP A 51 0.02 -0.54 -4.67
C ASP A 51 0.33 -1.98 -5.07
N ALA A 52 -0.57 -2.94 -4.75
CA ALA A 52 -0.40 -4.35 -5.13
C ALA A 52 -0.34 -4.57 -6.66
N TRP A 53 -0.78 -3.58 -7.45
CA TRP A 53 -0.72 -3.60 -8.92
C TRP A 53 0.64 -3.13 -9.47
N GLU A 54 1.53 -2.54 -8.65
CA GLU A 54 2.84 -2.03 -9.10
C GLU A 54 3.83 -3.14 -9.47
N LYS A 55 3.52 -4.39 -9.12
CA LYS A 55 4.30 -5.56 -9.53
C LYS A 55 4.10 -5.86 -11.02
N PRO A 56 5.09 -6.50 -11.68
CA PRO A 56 4.94 -6.95 -13.07
C PRO A 56 3.65 -7.75 -13.30
N GLY A 57 3.06 -7.59 -14.48
CA GLY A 57 1.77 -8.18 -14.86
C GLY A 57 0.65 -7.16 -14.94
N CYS A 58 -0.55 -7.64 -15.30
CA CYS A 58 -1.74 -6.82 -15.50
C CYS A 58 -2.82 -7.22 -14.48
N HIS A 59 -3.28 -6.25 -13.68
CA HIS A 59 -4.09 -6.52 -12.49
C HIS A 59 -5.42 -5.77 -12.57
N LYS A 60 -6.48 -6.40 -12.03
CA LYS A 60 -7.76 -5.75 -11.82
C LYS A 60 -7.69 -4.83 -10.60
N VAL A 61 -8.07 -3.58 -10.76
CA VAL A 61 -8.07 -2.55 -9.72
C VAL A 61 -9.40 -1.80 -9.71
N GLY A 62 -9.82 -1.35 -8.52
CA GLY A 62 -10.95 -0.43 -8.41
C GLY A 62 -10.55 0.96 -8.91
N HIS A 63 -11.38 1.58 -9.75
CA HIS A 63 -11.17 2.91 -10.26
C HIS A 63 -12.44 3.75 -10.13
N THR A 64 -12.33 4.89 -9.45
CA THR A 64 -13.41 5.86 -9.32
C THR A 64 -13.11 7.07 -10.17
N ARG A 65 -14.03 7.45 -11.05
CA ARG A 65 -13.93 8.65 -11.88
C ARG A 65 -15.21 9.46 -11.82
N LYS A 66 -15.07 10.78 -11.93
CA LYS A 66 -16.21 11.69 -12.08
C LYS A 66 -16.66 11.67 -13.54
N ILE A 67 -17.94 11.38 -13.77
CA ILE A 67 -18.55 11.38 -15.09
C ILE A 67 -19.29 12.69 -15.30
N SER A 68 -19.10 13.28 -16.47
CA SER A 68 -19.81 14.47 -16.93
C SER A 68 -20.50 14.15 -18.25
N ILE A 69 -21.82 14.30 -18.28
CA ILE A 69 -22.68 14.04 -19.44
C ILE A 69 -23.47 15.31 -19.72
N PRO A 70 -23.54 15.78 -20.98
CA PRO A 70 -24.35 16.93 -21.33
C PRO A 70 -25.78 16.79 -20.80
N ASP A 71 -26.31 17.88 -20.25
CA ASP A 71 -27.67 17.95 -19.70
C ASP A 71 -27.95 17.03 -18.50
N CYS A 72 -26.90 16.51 -17.85
CA CYS A 72 -27.02 15.70 -16.63
C CYS A 72 -26.12 16.23 -15.51
N VAL A 73 -26.53 15.97 -14.26
CA VAL A 73 -25.71 16.30 -13.08
C VAL A 73 -24.48 15.40 -13.05
N GLU A 74 -23.29 15.96 -12.80
CA GLU A 74 -22.05 15.19 -12.69
C GLU A 74 -22.06 14.28 -11.46
N PHE A 75 -21.55 13.06 -11.61
CA PHE A 75 -21.55 12.05 -10.55
C PHE A 75 -20.28 11.18 -10.58
N PRO A 76 -19.79 10.72 -9.42
CA PRO A 76 -18.72 9.73 -9.38
C PRO A 76 -19.27 8.33 -9.67
N ILE A 77 -18.53 7.54 -10.44
CA ILE A 77 -18.77 6.11 -10.62
C ILE A 77 -17.52 5.32 -10.25
N THR A 78 -17.71 4.22 -9.51
CA THR A 78 -16.65 3.28 -9.15
C THR A 78 -16.85 2.01 -9.95
N THR A 79 -15.88 1.66 -10.80
CA THR A 79 -15.87 0.43 -11.60
C THR A 79 -14.53 -0.28 -11.47
N ASN A 80 -14.47 -1.54 -11.89
CA ASN A 80 -13.19 -2.21 -12.03
C ASN A 80 -12.51 -1.78 -13.34
N ALA A 81 -11.19 -1.62 -13.30
CA ALA A 81 -10.33 -1.31 -14.43
C ALA A 81 -9.08 -2.19 -14.40
N CYS A 82 -8.31 -2.18 -15.48
CA CYS A 82 -7.05 -2.92 -15.58
C CYS A 82 -5.87 -1.96 -15.45
N ARG A 83 -4.90 -2.31 -14.60
CA ARG A 83 -3.66 -1.55 -14.40
C ARG A 83 -2.49 -2.49 -14.19
N GLY A 84 -1.35 -2.19 -14.81
CA GLY A 84 -0.14 -2.97 -14.62
C GLY A 84 0.90 -2.75 -15.71
N TYR A 85 1.97 -3.53 -15.64
CA TYR A 85 3.13 -3.47 -16.52
C TYR A 85 3.23 -4.74 -17.35
N CYS A 86 3.19 -4.59 -18.67
CA CYS A 86 3.30 -5.69 -19.63
C CYS A 86 4.63 -5.67 -20.36
N GLU A 87 5.07 -6.83 -20.83
CA GLU A 87 6.36 -6.98 -21.49
C GLU A 87 6.37 -6.24 -22.84
N SER A 88 7.49 -5.57 -23.10
CA SER A 88 7.79 -4.97 -24.39
C SER A 88 9.28 -5.03 -24.67
N TRP A 89 9.63 -5.22 -25.94
CA TRP A 89 11.02 -5.30 -26.38
C TRP A 89 11.16 -4.78 -27.82
N ALA A 90 12.39 -4.41 -28.17
CA ALA A 90 12.75 -3.94 -29.50
C ALA A 90 14.09 -4.54 -29.92
N ILE A 91 14.17 -4.98 -31.16
CA ILE A 91 15.39 -5.52 -31.77
C ILE A 91 15.65 -4.80 -33.11
N PRO A 92 16.92 -4.62 -33.50
CA PRO A 92 17.25 -4.23 -34.86
C PRO A 92 16.69 -5.25 -35.85
N SER A 93 16.06 -4.76 -36.91
CA SER A 93 15.52 -5.62 -37.95
C SER A 93 16.60 -6.03 -38.95
N ASN A 94 16.36 -7.09 -39.71
CA ASN A 94 17.27 -7.48 -40.79
C ASN A 94 17.11 -6.52 -41.97
N PHE A 95 18.15 -5.73 -42.25
CA PHE A 95 18.17 -4.75 -43.35
C PHE A 95 17.82 -5.35 -44.72
N LYS A 96 18.10 -6.65 -44.95
CA LYS A 96 17.74 -7.33 -46.20
C LYS A 96 16.25 -7.68 -46.31
N ALA A 97 15.56 -7.88 -45.19
CA ALA A 97 14.14 -8.27 -45.15
C ALA A 97 13.19 -7.07 -44.98
N SER A 98 13.64 -6.04 -44.26
CA SER A 98 12.85 -4.83 -43.99
C SER A 98 13.72 -3.57 -44.16
N PRO A 99 14.09 -3.20 -45.40
CA PRO A 99 15.01 -2.09 -45.67
C PRO A 99 14.49 -0.73 -45.18
N ASN A 100 13.17 -0.55 -45.08
CA ASN A 100 12.54 0.70 -44.64
C ASN A 100 12.12 0.70 -43.15
N GLN A 101 12.32 -0.39 -42.42
CA GLN A 101 11.95 -0.49 -41.02
C GLN A 101 13.14 -1.06 -40.25
N PRO A 102 14.08 -0.22 -39.75
CA PRO A 102 15.34 -0.67 -39.15
C PRO A 102 15.20 -1.28 -37.74
N VAL A 103 14.03 -1.15 -37.11
CA VAL A 103 13.74 -1.67 -35.78
C VAL A 103 12.39 -2.37 -35.79
N THR A 104 12.35 -3.57 -35.22
CA THR A 104 11.11 -4.30 -34.94
C THR A 104 10.87 -4.26 -33.44
N SER A 105 9.72 -3.72 -33.04
CA SER A 105 9.30 -3.67 -31.64
C SER A 105 8.03 -4.46 -31.42
N VAL A 106 7.96 -5.18 -30.31
CA VAL A 106 6.75 -5.85 -29.84
C VAL A 106 6.37 -5.24 -28.49
N GLY A 107 5.14 -4.74 -28.41
CA GLY A 107 4.58 -4.19 -27.18
C GLY A 107 3.28 -4.88 -26.84
N GLN A 108 3.11 -5.19 -25.56
CA GLN A 108 1.84 -5.60 -24.97
C GLN A 108 1.29 -4.49 -24.08
N CYS A 109 -0.03 -4.35 -24.09
CA CYS A 109 -0.77 -3.42 -23.24
C CYS A 109 -1.58 -4.21 -22.21
N CYS A 110 -1.73 -3.64 -21.01
CA CYS A 110 -2.62 -4.18 -20.00
C CYS A 110 -4.07 -3.87 -20.39
N ASN A 111 -4.81 -4.90 -20.79
CA ASN A 111 -6.12 -4.76 -21.39
C ASN A 111 -7.21 -5.48 -20.57
N ILE A 112 -8.44 -5.01 -20.76
CA ILE A 112 -9.66 -5.66 -20.29
C ILE A 112 -10.00 -6.83 -21.23
N MET A 113 -10.10 -8.03 -20.68
CA MET A 113 -10.41 -9.23 -21.47
C MET A 113 -11.89 -9.57 -21.44
N GLU A 114 -12.53 -9.29 -20.31
CA GLU A 114 -13.96 -9.52 -20.11
C GLU A 114 -14.56 -8.37 -19.33
N THR A 115 -15.78 -7.98 -19.71
CA THR A 115 -16.51 -6.85 -19.14
C THR A 115 -17.85 -7.28 -18.57
N GLU A 116 -18.22 -6.70 -17.43
CA GLU A 116 -19.57 -6.77 -16.87
C GLU A 116 -20.26 -5.40 -16.97
N PRO A 117 -21.59 -5.36 -17.19
CA PRO A 117 -22.35 -4.11 -17.18
C PRO A 117 -22.61 -3.63 -15.75
N VAL A 118 -22.43 -2.33 -15.52
CA VAL A 118 -22.77 -1.63 -14.27
C VAL A 118 -23.74 -0.52 -14.60
N GLU A 119 -24.95 -0.59 -14.05
CA GLU A 119 -25.99 0.42 -14.29
C GLU A 119 -25.92 1.54 -13.25
N ALA A 120 -26.05 2.78 -13.73
CA ALA A 120 -26.16 3.96 -12.88
C ALA A 120 -27.40 4.77 -13.27
N LYS A 121 -28.20 5.14 -12.26
CA LYS A 121 -29.32 6.06 -12.41
C LYS A 121 -28.81 7.48 -12.31
N VAL A 122 -29.03 8.28 -13.34
CA VAL A 122 -28.54 9.65 -13.45
C VAL A 122 -29.71 10.61 -13.61
N LEU A 123 -29.60 11.78 -12.98
CA LEU A 123 -30.59 12.84 -13.12
C LEU A 123 -30.16 13.80 -14.23
N CYS A 124 -31.01 13.90 -15.25
CA CYS A 124 -30.83 14.78 -16.40
C CYS A 124 -32.01 15.76 -16.52
N VAL A 125 -31.88 16.75 -17.39
CA VAL A 125 -32.91 17.78 -17.61
C VAL A 125 -34.24 17.16 -18.06
N ASP A 126 -34.20 16.08 -18.84
CA ASP A 126 -35.37 15.34 -19.32
C ASP A 126 -35.89 14.27 -18.34
N GLY A 127 -35.27 14.15 -17.16
CA GLY A 127 -35.66 13.21 -16.11
C GLY A 127 -34.55 12.23 -15.73
N ILE A 128 -34.95 11.11 -15.11
CA ILE A 128 -34.01 10.07 -14.66
C ILE A 128 -33.71 9.12 -15.82
N ARG A 129 -32.43 8.97 -16.15
CA ARG A 129 -31.94 8.01 -17.15
C ARG A 129 -31.16 6.88 -16.47
N VAL A 130 -31.17 5.69 -17.06
CA VAL A 130 -30.32 4.57 -16.64
C VAL A 130 -29.21 4.40 -17.69
N LEU A 131 -27.96 4.53 -17.25
CA LEU A 131 -26.81 4.39 -18.12
C LEU A 131 -26.00 3.16 -17.73
N THR A 132 -25.52 2.43 -18.73
CA THR A 132 -24.71 1.23 -18.53
C THR A 132 -23.24 1.53 -18.80
N PHE A 133 -22.41 1.27 -17.80
CA PHE A 133 -20.96 1.38 -17.86
C PHE A 133 -20.33 -0.01 -17.92
N LYS A 134 -19.16 -0.12 -18.56
CA LYS A 134 -18.39 -1.37 -18.60
C LYS A 134 -17.42 -1.40 -17.41
N SER A 135 -17.41 -2.51 -16.67
CA SER A 135 -16.49 -2.81 -15.57
C SER A 135 -15.67 -4.05 -15.90
N ALA A 136 -14.39 -4.08 -15.51
CA ALA A 136 -13.49 -5.21 -15.78
C ALA A 136 -13.80 -6.43 -14.90
N VAL A 137 -13.97 -7.60 -15.53
CA VAL A 137 -14.03 -8.89 -14.85
C VAL A 137 -12.62 -9.49 -14.75
N THR A 138 -11.91 -9.52 -15.89
CA THR A 138 -10.55 -10.06 -16.04
C THR A 138 -9.64 -9.11 -16.81
N CYS A 139 -8.35 -9.17 -16.48
CA CYS A 139 -7.30 -8.32 -17.06
C CYS A 139 -6.11 -9.17 -17.50
N SER A 140 -5.51 -8.86 -18.65
CA SER A 140 -4.30 -9.53 -19.10
C SER A 140 -3.44 -8.66 -20.03
N CYS A 141 -2.20 -9.08 -20.25
CA CYS A 141 -1.33 -8.48 -21.25
C CYS A 141 -1.70 -8.99 -22.64
N TYR A 142 -2.05 -8.08 -23.54
CA TYR A 142 -2.45 -8.40 -24.91
C TYR A 142 -1.89 -7.39 -25.91
N HIS A 143 -2.01 -7.67 -27.20
CA HIS A 143 -1.59 -6.71 -28.22
C HIS A 143 -2.35 -5.40 -28.08
N CYS A 144 -1.61 -4.30 -28.06
CA CYS A 144 -2.17 -2.96 -27.99
C CYS A 144 -3.09 -2.73 -29.20
N LYS A 145 -4.38 -2.56 -28.95
CA LYS A 145 -5.34 -2.19 -29.99
C LYS A 145 -5.32 -0.67 -30.15
N LYS A 146 -5.21 -0.19 -31.39
CA LYS A 146 -5.43 1.21 -31.74
C LYS A 146 -6.88 1.33 -32.21
N ASP A 147 -7.76 1.77 -31.32
CA ASP A 147 -9.11 2.21 -31.67
C ASP A 147 -9.10 3.68 -32.13
#